data_AF-A0A0J9E132-F1
#
_entry.id   AF-A0A0J9E132-F1
#
_cell.length_a   1.000
_cell.length_b   1.000
_cell.length_c   1.000
_cell.angle_alpha   90.00
_cell.angle_beta   90.00
_cell.angle_gamma   90.00
#
_symmetry.space_group_name_H-M   'P 1'
#
loop_
_entity.id
_entity.type
_entity.pdbx_description
1 polymer ?
#
loop_
_entity_poly.entity_id
_entity_poly.type
_entity_poly.pdbx_seq_one_letter_code
_entity_poly.pdbx_strand_id
1 'polypeptide(L)'
;MRWDFRAEGPAWTAATLEALAGHGAALPALVPSDIAEWCPGYEGASVEARQAFWAGLFSALAKHESTWNPAAVGGGGRWFGLVQIAPATARFHGCAVTSGQALLDGEANLRCAVRIAARQVPKRGSVTRGMRDWGPFHSASKRAEMSAWTRAQPYCAR
;
A
#
# COMPACT_ATOMS: atom_id res chain seq x y z
N MET A 1 4.77 -5.60 10.23
CA MET A 1 4.25 -4.42 9.54
C MET A 1 4.04 -3.27 10.52
N ARG A 2 3.87 -2.04 10.02
CA ARG A 2 3.75 -0.86 10.89
C ARG A 2 2.49 -0.85 11.75
N TRP A 3 1.47 -1.58 11.32
CA TRP A 3 0.20 -1.77 12.03
C TRP A 3 0.20 -2.96 12.99
N ASP A 4 1.33 -3.65 13.24
CA ASP A 4 1.33 -4.90 14.03
C ASP A 4 0.88 -4.71 15.49
N PHE A 5 0.87 -3.47 15.99
CA PHE A 5 0.30 -3.13 17.29
C PHE A 5 -1.24 -3.21 17.32
N ARG A 6 -1.89 -3.32 16.15
CA ARG A 6 -3.34 -3.50 16.00
C ARG A 6 -3.69 -4.98 16.08
N ALA A 7 -4.78 -5.31 16.77
CA ALA A 7 -5.29 -6.68 16.83
C ALA A 7 -5.62 -7.25 15.44
N GLU A 8 -6.05 -6.39 14.51
CA GLU A 8 -6.38 -6.74 13.13
C GLU A 8 -5.14 -6.84 12.21
N GLY A 9 -3.97 -6.38 12.68
CA GLY A 9 -2.73 -6.28 11.90
C GLY A 9 -2.28 -7.58 11.21
N PRO A 10 -2.36 -8.76 11.87
CA PRO A 10 -2.08 -10.04 11.21
C PRO A 10 -2.99 -10.31 10.01
N ALA A 11 -4.29 -10.06 10.13
CA ALA A 11 -5.26 -10.27 9.05
C ALA A 11 -5.02 -9.31 7.88
N TRP A 12 -4.74 -8.04 8.17
CA TRP A 12 -4.36 -7.05 7.15
C TRP A 12 -3.11 -7.43 6.39
N THR A 13 -2.10 -7.94 7.09
CA THR A 13 -0.86 -8.43 6.48
C THR A 13 -1.14 -9.63 5.57
N ALA A 14 -1.88 -10.62 6.07
CA ALA A 14 -2.23 -11.82 5.31
C ALA A 14 -3.01 -11.47 4.02
N ALA A 15 -4.06 -10.66 4.11
CA ALA A 15 -4.86 -10.24 2.96
C ALA A 15 -4.05 -9.43 1.93
N THR A 16 -3.09 -8.63 2.40
CA THR A 16 -2.20 -7.86 1.51
C THR A 16 -1.22 -8.78 0.78
N LEU A 17 -0.59 -9.72 1.49
CA LEU A 17 0.34 -10.68 0.89
C LEU A 17 -0.37 -11.62 -0.10
N GLU A 18 -1.58 -12.10 0.24
CA GLU A 18 -2.42 -12.88 -0.67
C GLU A 18 -2.72 -12.09 -1.97
N ALA A 19 -3.11 -10.82 -1.84
CA ALA A 19 -3.35 -9.96 -3.00
C ALA A 19 -2.08 -9.74 -3.84
N LEU A 20 -0.92 -9.60 -3.21
CA LEU A 20 0.38 -9.44 -3.88
C LEU A 20 0.86 -10.73 -4.55
N ALA A 21 0.47 -11.91 -4.06
CA ALA A 21 0.70 -13.19 -4.71
C ALA A 21 -0.26 -13.44 -5.88
N GLY A 22 -1.49 -12.89 -5.81
CA GLY A 22 -2.51 -12.99 -6.85
C GLY A 22 -2.51 -11.80 -7.81
N HIS A 23 -3.58 -11.00 -7.79
CA HIS A 23 -3.80 -9.91 -8.75
C HIS A 23 -2.80 -8.75 -8.68
N GLY A 24 -1.96 -8.72 -7.65
CA GLY A 24 -0.92 -7.72 -7.41
C GLY A 24 0.49 -8.15 -7.81
N ALA A 25 0.68 -9.34 -8.39
CA ALA A 25 2.00 -9.95 -8.64
C ALA A 25 2.96 -9.08 -9.49
N ALA A 26 2.43 -8.13 -10.27
CA ALA A 26 3.24 -7.15 -11.00
C ALA A 26 4.08 -6.24 -10.08
N LEU A 27 3.66 -6.01 -8.83
CA LEU A 27 4.40 -5.19 -7.87
C LEU A 27 5.72 -5.84 -7.43
N PRO A 28 5.74 -7.05 -6.84
CA PRO A 28 6.99 -7.71 -6.46
C PRO A 28 7.86 -8.13 -7.66
N ALA A 29 7.25 -8.35 -8.84
CA ALA A 29 7.99 -8.70 -10.05
C ALA A 29 8.77 -7.51 -10.66
N LEU A 30 8.30 -6.28 -10.44
CA LEU A 30 8.94 -5.07 -10.94
C LEU A 30 10.08 -4.62 -10.02
N VAL A 31 11.13 -4.03 -10.60
CA VAL A 31 12.14 -3.22 -9.90
C VAL A 31 11.87 -1.75 -10.23
N PRO A 32 11.20 -0.97 -9.35
CA PRO A 32 10.95 0.44 -9.58
C PRO A 32 12.24 1.26 -9.66
N SER A 33 12.28 2.31 -10.49
CA SER A 33 13.49 3.11 -10.72
C SER A 33 14.00 3.84 -9.46
N ASP A 34 13.12 4.10 -8.50
CA ASP A 34 13.41 4.75 -7.22
C ASP A 34 13.49 3.74 -6.06
N ILE A 35 13.50 2.43 -6.32
CA ILE A 35 13.40 1.43 -5.25
C ILE A 35 14.55 1.49 -4.25
N ALA A 36 15.74 1.89 -4.68
CA ALA A 36 16.89 2.06 -3.80
C ALA A 36 16.66 3.15 -2.74
N GLU A 37 15.75 4.11 -2.98
CA GLU A 37 15.29 5.07 -1.98
C GLU A 37 14.39 4.40 -0.95
N TRP A 38 13.48 3.50 -1.36
CA TRP A 38 12.49 2.89 -0.48
C TRP A 38 12.97 1.61 0.24
N CYS A 39 13.83 0.83 -0.40
CA CYS A 39 14.24 -0.50 0.03
C CYS A 39 15.57 -0.92 -0.63
N PRO A 40 16.74 -0.68 0.00
CA PRO A 40 18.05 -0.88 -0.61
C PRO A 40 18.38 -2.31 -1.05
N GLY A 41 17.85 -3.32 -0.35
CA GLY A 41 18.05 -4.73 -0.66
C GLY A 41 17.06 -5.30 -1.70
N TYR A 42 16.09 -4.52 -2.16
CA TYR A 42 14.95 -5.04 -2.93
C TYR A 42 15.32 -5.77 -4.23
N GLU A 43 16.33 -5.27 -4.96
CA GLU A 43 16.73 -5.86 -6.25
C GLU A 43 17.25 -7.29 -6.11
N GLY A 44 18.00 -7.59 -5.04
CA GLY A 44 18.48 -8.94 -4.73
C GLY A 44 17.53 -9.77 -3.87
N ALA A 45 16.43 -9.19 -3.40
CA ALA A 45 15.50 -9.84 -2.48
C ALA A 45 14.63 -10.91 -3.15
N SER A 46 14.25 -11.93 -2.38
CA SER A 46 13.27 -12.94 -2.81
C SER A 46 11.89 -12.31 -3.09
N VAL A 47 11.02 -13.03 -3.80
CA VAL A 47 9.65 -12.55 -4.09
C VAL A 47 8.89 -12.26 -2.79
N GLU A 48 9.06 -13.10 -1.76
CA GLU A 48 8.42 -12.96 -0.45
C GLU A 48 8.88 -11.69 0.26
N ALA A 49 10.19 -11.39 0.23
CA ALA A 49 10.74 -10.17 0.80
C ALA A 49 10.25 -8.91 0.04
N ARG A 50 10.13 -8.99 -1.29
CA ARG A 50 9.54 -7.92 -2.09
C ARG A 50 8.06 -7.72 -1.81
N GLN A 51 7.29 -8.78 -1.59
CA GLN A 51 5.90 -8.70 -1.13
C GLN A 51 5.82 -8.06 0.27
N ALA A 52 6.71 -8.44 1.17
CA ALA A 52 6.81 -7.84 2.50
C ALA A 52 7.11 -6.34 2.45
N PHE A 53 7.94 -5.88 1.51
CA PHE A 53 8.13 -4.46 1.23
C PHE A 53 6.82 -3.75 0.87
N TRP A 54 6.06 -4.28 -0.10
CA TRP A 54 4.81 -3.64 -0.51
C TRP A 54 3.78 -3.61 0.61
N ALA A 55 3.61 -4.71 1.36
CA ALA A 55 2.77 -4.74 2.55
C ALA A 55 3.24 -3.73 3.62
N GLY A 56 4.56 -3.61 3.81
CA GLY A 56 5.18 -2.61 4.65
C GLY A 56 4.85 -1.18 4.22
N LEU A 57 4.96 -0.88 2.93
CA LEU A 57 4.64 0.42 2.36
C LEU A 57 3.16 0.77 2.57
N PHE A 58 2.23 -0.15 2.34
CA PHE A 58 0.81 0.07 2.64
C PHE A 58 0.57 0.33 4.13
N SER A 59 1.31 -0.36 5.01
CA SER A 59 1.21 -0.11 6.46
C SER A 59 1.76 1.24 6.89
N ALA A 60 2.81 1.74 6.21
CA ALA A 60 3.32 3.09 6.42
C ALA A 60 2.37 4.15 5.85
N LEU A 61 1.73 3.87 4.72
CA LEU A 61 0.72 4.73 4.11
C LEU A 61 -0.53 4.86 5.00
N ALA A 62 -1.03 3.77 5.56
CA ALA A 62 -2.20 3.76 6.43
C ALA A 62 -2.05 4.65 7.68
N LYS A 63 -0.81 4.86 8.16
CA LYS A 63 -0.52 5.86 9.19
C LYS A 63 -0.96 7.26 8.76
N HIS A 64 -0.56 7.66 7.55
CA HIS A 64 -0.75 9.03 7.06
C HIS A 64 -2.13 9.28 6.48
N GLU A 65 -2.82 8.22 6.06
CA GLU A 65 -4.18 8.28 5.51
C GLU A 65 -5.25 8.17 6.58
N SER A 66 -5.10 7.28 7.57
CA SER A 66 -6.16 7.02 8.55
C SER A 66 -5.68 6.84 10.00
N THR A 67 -4.38 6.96 10.27
CA THR A 67 -3.80 6.55 11.56
C THR A 67 -4.16 5.10 11.89
N TRP A 68 -4.13 4.22 10.88
CA TRP A 68 -4.50 2.80 10.97
C TRP A 68 -5.93 2.54 11.44
N ASN A 69 -6.84 3.50 11.26
CA ASN A 69 -8.26 3.32 11.55
C ASN A 69 -8.99 2.78 10.30
N PRO A 70 -9.50 1.53 10.30
CA PRO A 70 -10.26 0.99 9.17
C PRO A 70 -11.64 1.64 9.02
N ALA A 71 -12.20 2.25 10.06
CA ALA A 71 -13.48 2.96 10.01
C ALA A 71 -13.35 4.43 9.58
N ALA A 72 -12.15 4.89 9.18
CA ALA A 72 -11.92 6.28 8.82
C ALA A 72 -12.66 6.68 7.54
N VAL A 73 -13.35 7.82 7.60
CA VAL A 73 -14.01 8.46 6.46
C VAL A 73 -13.49 9.89 6.32
N GLY A 74 -12.71 10.15 5.28
CA GLY A 74 -12.07 11.44 5.03
C GLY A 74 -12.77 12.27 3.95
N GLY A 75 -12.35 13.53 3.84
CA GLY A 75 -12.76 14.41 2.74
C GLY A 75 -14.22 14.79 2.67
N GLY A 76 -14.90 14.85 3.81
CA GLY A 76 -16.34 15.09 3.86
C GLY A 76 -17.16 13.91 3.32
N GLY A 77 -16.71 12.67 3.54
CA GLY A 77 -17.47 11.48 3.12
C GLY A 77 -17.02 10.84 1.80
N ARG A 78 -15.82 11.17 1.30
CA ARG A 78 -15.38 10.80 -0.06
C ARG A 78 -14.39 9.64 -0.12
N TRP A 79 -13.60 9.47 0.94
CA TRP A 79 -12.52 8.50 1.01
C TRP A 79 -12.67 7.62 2.24
N PHE A 80 -12.40 6.32 2.08
CA PHE A 80 -12.80 5.31 3.06
C PHE A 80 -11.65 4.37 3.40
N GLY A 81 -11.59 4.00 4.67
CA GLY A 81 -10.76 2.93 5.20
C GLY A 81 -9.29 3.29 5.38
N LEU A 82 -8.48 2.24 5.54
CA LEU A 82 -7.07 2.30 5.93
C LEU A 82 -6.23 3.21 5.03
N VAL A 83 -6.44 3.15 3.72
CA VAL A 83 -5.71 3.98 2.76
C VAL A 83 -6.63 4.88 1.94
N GLN A 84 -7.76 5.30 2.51
CA GLN A 84 -8.60 6.39 2.01
C GLN A 84 -8.96 6.27 0.52
N ILE A 85 -9.54 5.13 0.13
CA ILE A 85 -9.95 4.88 -1.26
C ILE A 85 -11.34 5.46 -1.50
N ALA A 86 -11.53 6.12 -2.64
CA ALA A 86 -12.85 6.57 -3.08
C ALA A 86 -13.61 5.44 -3.81
N PRO A 87 -14.94 5.32 -3.63
CA PRO A 87 -15.76 4.33 -4.35
C PRO A 87 -15.61 4.38 -5.88
N ALA A 88 -15.47 5.58 -6.45
CA ALA A 88 -15.27 5.75 -7.89
C ALA A 88 -13.91 5.19 -8.36
N THR A 89 -12.84 5.42 -7.58
CA THR A 89 -11.52 4.84 -7.84
C THR A 89 -11.56 3.32 -7.76
N ALA A 90 -12.22 2.77 -6.73
CA ALA A 90 -12.40 1.33 -6.59
C ALA A 90 -13.11 0.71 -7.81
N ARG A 91 -14.19 1.34 -8.31
CA ARG A 91 -14.87 0.92 -9.55
C ARG A 91 -13.97 1.01 -10.77
N PHE A 92 -13.27 2.13 -10.95
CA PHE A 92 -12.37 2.33 -12.09
C PHE A 92 -11.27 1.25 -12.14
N HIS A 93 -10.76 0.86 -10.97
CA HIS A 93 -9.79 -0.21 -10.83
C HIS A 93 -10.44 -1.61 -10.72
N GLY A 94 -11.75 -1.74 -10.89
CA GLY A 94 -12.45 -3.03 -10.82
C GLY A 94 -12.18 -3.79 -9.52
N CYS A 95 -12.16 -3.10 -8.38
CA CYS A 95 -12.07 -3.75 -7.07
C CYS A 95 -13.35 -4.53 -6.76
N ALA A 96 -13.25 -5.58 -5.94
CA ALA A 96 -14.39 -6.38 -5.52
C ALA A 96 -15.40 -5.56 -4.68
N VAL A 97 -14.88 -4.68 -3.83
CA VAL A 97 -15.67 -3.72 -3.06
C VAL A 97 -15.67 -2.35 -3.73
N THR A 98 -16.86 -1.77 -3.91
CA THR A 98 -17.05 -0.53 -4.68
C THR A 98 -17.94 0.50 -3.99
N SER A 99 -18.37 0.24 -2.75
CA SER A 99 -19.14 1.16 -1.90
C SER A 99 -18.27 1.69 -0.76
N GLY A 100 -18.61 2.85 -0.22
CA GLY A 100 -17.90 3.43 0.92
C GLY A 100 -17.90 2.48 2.13
N GLN A 101 -19.07 1.92 2.46
CA GLN A 101 -19.22 1.00 3.59
C GLN A 101 -18.36 -0.26 3.43
N ALA A 102 -18.32 -0.84 2.23
CA ALA A 102 -17.50 -2.04 1.98
C ALA A 102 -16.00 -1.74 1.99
N LEU A 103 -15.59 -0.48 1.75
CA LEU A 103 -14.20 -0.03 1.86
C LEU A 103 -13.77 0.23 3.31
N LEU A 104 -14.68 0.18 4.30
CA LEU A 104 -14.33 0.23 5.73
C LEU A 104 -13.85 -1.13 6.25
N ASP A 105 -14.04 -2.21 5.48
CA ASP A 105 -13.37 -3.48 5.75
C ASP A 105 -11.88 -3.36 5.41
N GLY A 106 -11.01 -3.53 6.41
CA GLY A 106 -9.57 -3.29 6.26
C GLY A 106 -8.90 -4.22 5.24
N GLU A 107 -9.29 -5.48 5.21
CA GLU A 107 -8.75 -6.47 4.27
C GLU A 107 -9.17 -6.15 2.84
N ALA A 108 -10.45 -5.87 2.61
CA ALA A 108 -10.97 -5.50 1.30
C ALA A 108 -10.38 -4.17 0.80
N ASN A 109 -10.18 -3.20 1.70
CA ASN A 109 -9.51 -1.93 1.42
C ASN A 109 -8.08 -2.18 0.91
N LEU A 110 -7.30 -3.02 1.60
CA LEU A 110 -5.92 -3.35 1.23
C LEU A 110 -5.83 -4.19 -0.04
N ARG A 111 -6.72 -5.17 -0.24
CA ARG A 111 -6.82 -5.92 -1.50
C ARG A 111 -7.08 -4.98 -2.69
N CYS A 112 -7.93 -3.97 -2.51
CA CYS A 112 -8.17 -2.93 -3.52
C CYS A 112 -6.93 -2.02 -3.70
N ALA A 113 -6.27 -1.61 -2.62
CA ALA A 113 -5.05 -0.81 -2.67
C ALA A 113 -3.95 -1.49 -3.50
N VAL A 114 -3.72 -2.79 -3.29
CA VAL A 114 -2.79 -3.60 -4.10
C VAL A 114 -3.18 -3.57 -5.58
N ARG A 115 -4.47 -3.70 -5.91
CA ARG A 115 -4.97 -3.65 -7.29
C ARG A 115 -4.81 -2.29 -7.96
N ILE A 116 -4.91 -1.19 -7.20
CA ILE A 116 -4.66 0.17 -7.69
C ILE A 116 -3.15 0.32 -7.99
N ALA A 117 -2.31 0.03 -6.99
CA ALA A 117 -0.87 0.16 -7.10
C ALA A 117 -0.28 -0.73 -8.21
N ALA A 118 -0.75 -1.97 -8.35
CA ALA A 118 -0.29 -2.91 -9.38
C ALA A 118 -0.58 -2.43 -10.81
N ARG A 119 -1.55 -1.53 -11.01
CA ARG A 119 -1.74 -0.86 -12.32
C ARG A 119 -0.88 0.38 -12.47
N GLN A 120 -0.73 1.15 -11.41
CA GLN A 120 -0.15 2.49 -11.48
C GLN A 120 1.38 2.47 -11.38
N VAL A 121 1.97 1.63 -10.53
CA VAL A 121 3.44 1.55 -10.37
C VAL A 121 4.12 1.07 -11.65
N PRO A 122 3.72 -0.04 -12.30
CA PRO A 122 4.33 -0.43 -13.57
C PRO A 122 4.15 0.63 -14.66
N LYS A 123 2.96 1.25 -14.73
CA LYS A 123 2.68 2.33 -15.69
C LYS A 123 3.56 3.57 -15.50
N ARG A 124 3.98 3.86 -14.27
CA ARG A 124 4.78 5.05 -13.92
C ARG A 124 6.26 4.75 -13.68
N GLY A 125 6.64 3.47 -13.62
CA GLY A 125 8.01 2.97 -13.46
C GLY A 125 8.66 3.26 -12.10
N SER A 126 7.97 3.87 -11.14
CA SER A 126 8.53 4.25 -9.84
C SER A 126 7.47 4.17 -8.75
N VAL A 127 7.89 3.91 -7.50
CA VAL A 127 7.02 3.92 -6.31
C VAL A 127 6.41 5.30 -6.15
N THR A 128 7.25 6.35 -6.18
CA THR A 128 6.84 7.74 -5.94
C THR A 128 5.79 8.25 -6.92
N ARG A 129 5.89 7.89 -8.21
CA ARG A 129 4.94 8.31 -9.24
C ARG A 129 3.74 7.37 -9.31
N GLY A 130 3.94 6.08 -9.08
CA GLY A 130 2.90 5.05 -9.13
C GLY A 130 1.90 5.13 -7.99
N MET A 131 2.29 5.67 -6.84
CA MET A 131 1.45 5.75 -5.65
C MET A 131 0.75 7.11 -5.47
N ARG A 132 0.68 7.94 -6.53
CA ARG A 132 0.08 9.30 -6.45
C ARG A 132 -1.45 9.35 -6.35
N ASP A 133 -2.13 8.21 -6.42
CA ASP A 133 -3.55 8.11 -6.06
C ASP A 133 -3.78 8.44 -4.57
N TRP A 134 -2.73 8.39 -3.76
CA TRP A 134 -2.77 8.68 -2.32
C TRP A 134 -2.12 10.02 -1.99
N GLY A 135 -2.79 10.79 -1.13
CA GLY A 135 -2.39 12.15 -0.73
C GLY A 135 -0.95 12.24 -0.18
N PRO A 136 -0.51 11.34 0.71
CA PRO A 136 0.85 11.32 1.27
C PRO A 136 1.97 11.27 0.22
N PHE A 137 1.73 10.69 -0.96
CA PHE A 137 2.73 10.66 -2.02
C PHE A 137 2.93 12.00 -2.75
N HIS A 138 2.08 12.99 -2.51
CA HIS A 138 2.31 14.37 -2.96
C HIS A 138 3.18 15.19 -2.00
N SER A 139 3.32 14.75 -0.74
CA SER A 139 4.11 15.44 0.29
C SER A 139 5.53 14.85 0.39
N ALA A 140 6.55 15.68 0.19
CA ALA A 140 7.95 15.26 0.31
C ALA A 140 8.28 14.75 1.72
N SER A 141 7.79 15.43 2.76
CA SER A 141 8.04 15.02 4.15
C SER A 141 7.38 13.68 4.49
N LYS A 142 6.13 13.45 4.03
CA LYS A 142 5.45 12.16 4.24
C LYS A 142 6.13 11.03 3.47
N ARG A 143 6.57 11.26 2.23
CA ARG A 143 7.35 10.27 1.48
C ARG A 143 8.65 9.92 2.18
N ALA A 144 9.40 10.91 2.65
CA ALA A 144 10.65 10.71 3.38
C ALA A 144 10.42 9.88 4.66
N GLU A 145 9.33 10.15 5.38
CA GLU A 145 8.99 9.41 6.59
C GLU A 145 8.62 7.95 6.31
N MET A 146 7.79 7.70 5.29
CA MET A 146 7.42 6.33 4.89
C MET A 146 8.63 5.56 4.38
N SER A 147 9.47 6.20 3.55
CA SER A 147 10.70 5.62 3.02
C SER A 147 11.69 5.29 4.15
N ALA A 148 11.94 6.22 5.08
CA ALA A 148 12.79 5.97 6.24
C ALA A 148 12.31 4.75 7.05
N TRP A 149 10.99 4.60 7.21
CA TRP A 149 10.42 3.45 7.89
C TRP A 149 10.63 2.14 7.09
N THR A 150 10.32 2.09 5.79
CA THR A 150 10.47 0.86 4.98
C THR A 150 11.93 0.41 4.86
N ARG A 151 12.86 1.36 4.68
CA ARG A 151 14.29 1.08 4.58
C ARG A 151 14.88 0.42 5.83
N ALA A 152 14.30 0.70 7.01
CA ALA A 152 14.77 0.17 8.28
C ALA A 152 14.30 -1.27 8.55
N GLN A 153 13.49 -1.85 7.67
CA GLN A 153 12.92 -3.18 7.90
C GLN A 153 13.87 -4.30 7.44
N PRO A 154 13.85 -5.49 8.10
CA PRO A 154 14.76 -6.59 7.78
C PRO A 154 14.71 -7.04 6.31
N TYR A 155 13.53 -7.01 5.68
CA TYR A 155 13.35 -7.36 4.27
C TYR A 155 13.92 -6.33 3.27
N CYS A 156 14.43 -5.19 3.77
CA CYS A 156 15.10 -4.16 2.98
C CYS A 156 16.60 -4.03 3.28
N ALA A 157 17.12 -4.84 4.22
CA ALA A 157 18.54 -4.96 4.46
C ALA A 157 19.25 -5.50 3.21
N ARG A 158 20.50 -5.08 3.01
CA ARG A 158 21.38 -5.59 1.95
C ARG A 158 22.05 -6.89 2.39
#